data_AF-A0A4W3HFF3-F1
#
_entry.id   AF-A0A4W3HFF3-F1
#
_cell.length_a   1.000
_cell.length_b   1.000
_cell.length_c   1.000
_cell.angle_alpha   90.00
_cell.angle_beta   90.00
_cell.angle_gamma   90.00
#
_symmetry.space_group_name_H-M   'P 1'
#
loop_
_entity.id
_entity.type
_entity.pdbx_description
1 polymer ?
#
loop_
_entity_poly.entity_id
_entity_poly.type
_entity_poly.pdbx_seq_one_letter_code
_entity_poly.pdbx_strand_id
1 'polypeptide(L)'
;PPLIDSPTPATCERLEMIKISFTFTAGVIDEDYRGNVGVVLFNFSKETFEVKKGDRIAQLICERICYPELEELENLDETNRGAGGFGSTGSN
;
A
#
# COMPACT_ATOMS: atom_id res chain seq x y z
N PRO A 1 20.43 -9.50 -26.56
CA PRO A 1 19.17 -10.20 -26.90
C PRO A 1 17.99 -9.29 -26.55
N PRO A 2 17.03 -9.10 -27.47
CA PRO A 2 16.28 -7.86 -27.57
C PRO A 2 15.19 -7.73 -26.50
N LEU A 3 15.13 -6.54 -25.91
CA LEU A 3 13.92 -5.76 -25.59
C LEU A 3 12.62 -6.57 -25.52
N ILE A 4 12.26 -7.02 -24.32
CA ILE A 4 10.86 -7.24 -23.96
C ILE A 4 10.31 -5.88 -23.53
N ASP A 5 10.18 -4.97 -24.49
CA ASP A 5 9.14 -3.94 -24.41
C ASP A 5 7.85 -4.64 -24.85
N SER A 6 7.22 -5.39 -23.94
CA SER A 6 5.82 -5.76 -24.12
C SER A 6 5.00 -4.49 -23.88
N PRO A 7 4.16 -4.05 -24.85
CA PRO A 7 3.25 -2.95 -24.62
C PRO A 7 2.02 -3.51 -23.91
N THR A 8 2.19 -4.08 -22.71
CA THR A 8 1.05 -4.12 -21.80
C THR A 8 0.85 -2.68 -21.36
N PRO A 9 -0.29 -2.04 -21.68
CA PRO A 9 -0.61 -0.81 -20.98
C PRO A 9 -0.68 -1.24 -19.53
N ALA A 10 0.33 -0.85 -18.72
CA ALA A 10 0.15 -0.79 -17.29
C ALA A 10 -1.01 0.19 -17.13
N THR A 11 -2.23 -0.34 -17.07
CA THR A 11 -3.43 0.42 -16.73
C THR A 11 -3.21 0.79 -15.27
N CYS A 12 -2.45 1.87 -15.10
CA CYS A 12 -2.06 2.52 -13.87
C CYS A 12 -3.29 3.26 -13.33
N GLU A 13 -4.38 2.54 -13.19
CA GLU A 13 -5.64 3.07 -12.74
C GLU A 13 -6.32 1.97 -11.95
N ARG A 14 -6.16 2.02 -10.63
CA ARG A 14 -7.26 1.91 -9.65
C ARG A 14 -6.74 2.18 -8.23
N LEU A 15 -7.69 2.64 -7.42
CA LEU A 15 -7.58 3.41 -6.17
C LEU A 15 -8.31 2.56 -5.08
N GLU A 16 -8.11 2.59 -3.75
CA GLU A 16 -7.72 3.63 -2.79
C GLU A 16 -7.19 2.98 -1.48
N MET A 17 -6.24 3.65 -0.81
CA MET A 17 -5.82 3.36 0.57
C MET A 17 -6.30 4.48 1.49
N ILE A 18 -6.92 4.15 2.62
CA ILE A 18 -7.22 5.15 3.65
C ILE A 18 -5.95 5.44 4.43
N LYS A 19 -5.49 6.70 4.44
CA LYS A 19 -4.33 7.14 5.20
C LYS A 19 -4.73 8.14 6.27
N ILE A 20 -4.53 7.77 7.52
CA ILE A 20 -4.70 8.62 8.70
C ILE A 20 -3.42 8.60 9.50
N SER A 21 -3.11 9.72 10.14
CA SER A 21 -1.95 9.93 11.01
C SER A 21 -1.91 9.08 12.30
N PHE A 22 -2.70 8.01 12.41
CA PHE A 22 -2.67 7.08 13.54
C PHE A 22 -2.59 5.65 12.99
N THR A 23 -1.51 4.96 13.36
CA THR A 23 -1.03 3.68 12.81
C THR A 23 -2.15 2.70 12.44
N PHE A 24 -2.16 2.26 11.18
CA PHE A 24 -3.15 1.33 10.65
C PHE A 24 -2.57 -0.08 10.52
N THR A 25 -3.34 -1.09 10.91
CA THR A 25 -3.08 -2.51 10.61
C THR A 25 -3.87 -2.99 9.38
N ALA A 26 -4.89 -2.22 8.96
CA ALA A 26 -5.74 -2.47 7.80
C ALA A 26 -6.15 -1.13 7.17
N GLY A 27 -6.44 -1.10 5.86
CA GLY A 27 -6.77 0.15 5.16
C GLY A 27 -6.73 0.08 3.62
N VAL A 28 -6.54 -1.11 3.06
CA VAL A 28 -6.63 -1.36 1.61
C VAL A 28 -8.09 -1.61 1.28
N ILE A 29 -8.65 -0.81 0.38
CA ILE A 29 -9.99 -1.00 -0.17
C ILE A 29 -9.81 -1.44 -1.62
N ASP A 30 -10.32 -2.63 -1.94
CA ASP A 30 -10.22 -3.17 -3.28
C ASP A 30 -11.12 -2.42 -4.27
N GLU A 31 -10.70 -2.38 -5.53
CA GLU A 31 -11.38 -1.69 -6.64
C GLU A 31 -12.84 -2.15 -6.87
N ASP A 32 -13.13 -3.40 -6.53
CA ASP A 32 -14.41 -4.07 -6.73
C ASP A 32 -15.26 -4.10 -5.45
N TYR A 33 -14.75 -3.55 -4.34
CA TYR A 33 -15.51 -3.40 -3.11
C TYR A 33 -16.66 -2.39 -3.31
N ARG A 34 -17.88 -2.80 -3.00
CA ARG A 34 -19.11 -1.96 -3.06
C ARG A 34 -19.86 -1.91 -1.74
N GLY A 35 -19.30 -2.51 -0.69
CA GLY A 35 -19.87 -2.51 0.65
C GLY A 35 -19.68 -1.19 1.38
N ASN A 36 -20.05 -1.18 2.66
CA ASN A 36 -19.84 -0.02 3.50
C ASN A 36 -18.35 0.11 3.89
N VAL A 37 -17.73 1.24 3.53
CA VAL A 37 -16.33 1.51 3.87
C VAL A 37 -16.19 1.83 5.35
N GLY A 38 -15.59 0.90 6.10
CA GLY A 38 -15.29 1.06 7.52
C GLY A 38 -13.87 1.55 7.77
N VAL A 39 -13.70 2.36 8.81
CA VAL A 39 -12.37 2.80 9.29
C VAL A 39 -12.05 2.06 10.57
N VAL A 40 -10.97 1.28 10.58
CA VAL A 40 -10.48 0.62 11.79
C VAL A 40 -9.54 1.55 12.52
N LEU A 41 -9.98 2.05 13.67
CA LEU A 41 -9.20 2.93 14.53
C LEU A 41 -8.61 2.13 15.68
N PHE A 42 -7.28 2.17 15.82
CA PHE A 42 -6.62 1.76 17.05
C PHE A 42 -6.41 3.00 17.91
N ASN A 43 -6.52 2.87 19.23
CA ASN A 43 -6.13 3.91 20.18
C ASN A 43 -5.02 3.33 21.06
N PHE A 44 -3.79 3.84 20.90
CA PHE A 44 -2.63 3.42 21.71
C PHE A 44 -2.47 4.25 23.00
N SER A 45 -3.32 5.25 23.22
CA SER A 45 -3.33 6.02 24.46
C SER A 45 -4.13 5.31 25.56
N LYS A 46 -3.92 5.73 26.81
CA LYS A 46 -4.73 5.29 27.95
C LYS A 46 -6.02 6.10 28.10
N GLU A 47 -6.21 7.13 27.27
CA GLU A 47 -7.36 8.03 27.34
C GLU A 47 -8.45 7.59 26.37
N THR A 48 -9.70 7.92 26.69
CA THR A 48 -10.83 7.57 25.82
C THR A 48 -10.88 8.54 24.64
N PHE A 49 -10.96 8.00 23.43
CA PHE A 49 -11.16 8.77 22.21
C PHE A 49 -12.63 8.66 21.77
N GLU A 50 -13.40 9.73 21.94
CA GLU A 50 -14.79 9.81 21.47
C GLU A 50 -14.83 10.21 19.99
N VAL A 51 -15.62 9.49 19.20
CA VAL A 51 -15.95 9.83 17.81
C VAL A 51 -17.42 10.19 17.73
N LYS A 52 -17.72 11.38 17.21
CA LYS A 52 -19.08 11.86 16.97
C LYS A 52 -19.39 11.84 15.48
N LYS A 53 -20.69 11.75 15.16
CA LYS A 53 -21.15 11.80 13.77
C LYS A 53 -20.72 13.13 13.13
N GLY A 54 -19.97 13.04 12.03
CA GLY A 54 -19.44 14.20 11.31
C GLY A 54 -17.96 14.49 11.58
N ASP A 55 -17.33 13.80 12.54
CA ASP A 55 -15.90 13.94 12.78
C ASP A 55 -15.09 13.35 11.63
N ARG A 56 -14.07 14.09 11.22
CA ARG A 56 -13.09 13.60 10.23
C ARG A 56 -12.13 12.66 10.92
N ILE A 57 -12.45 11.38 10.88
CA ILE A 57 -11.59 10.32 11.42
C ILE A 57 -10.63 9.74 10.37
N ALA A 58 -10.89 10.03 9.08
CA ALA A 58 -10.23 9.40 7.95
C ALA A 58 -9.91 10.32 6.78
N GLN A 59 -8.85 9.99 6.03
CA GLN A 59 -8.64 10.48 4.68
C GLN A 59 -8.46 9.30 3.71
N LEU A 60 -9.20 9.34 2.61
CA LEU A 60 -9.08 8.42 1.50
C LEU A 60 -7.99 8.92 0.55
N ILE A 61 -7.04 8.07 0.20
CA ILE A 61 -5.96 8.38 -0.74
C ILE A 61 -5.99 7.40 -1.90
N CYS A 62 -6.07 7.96 -3.09
CA CYS A 62 -6.04 7.24 -4.33
C CYS A 62 -4.58 6.88 -4.70
N GLU A 63 -4.06 5.76 -4.21
CA GLU A 63 -2.72 5.28 -4.56
C GLU A 63 -2.71 4.59 -5.94
N ARG A 64 -1.61 4.75 -6.68
CA ARG A 64 -1.43 4.11 -8.00
C ARG A 64 -0.76 2.76 -7.83
N ILE A 65 -1.41 1.71 -8.31
CA ILE A 65 -0.86 0.35 -8.33
C ILE A 65 -0.84 -0.21 -9.76
N CYS A 66 -0.07 -1.28 -9.94
CA CYS A 66 -0.03 -2.05 -11.17
C CYS A 66 -0.49 -3.49 -10.88
N TYR A 67 -1.15 -4.12 -11.85
CA TYR A 67 -1.53 -5.53 -11.80
C TYR A 67 -0.63 -6.33 -12.76
N PRO A 68 0.61 -6.69 -12.35
CA PRO A 68 1.48 -7.49 -13.19
C PRO A 68 0.98 -8.94 -13.24
N GLU A 69 1.26 -9.62 -14.35
CA GLU A 69 1.20 -11.08 -14.40
C GLU A 69 2.39 -11.66 -13.63
N LEU A 70 2.17 -12.73 -12.88
CA LEU A 70 3.22 -13.40 -12.12
C LEU A 70 3.97 -14.38 -13.04
N GLU A 71 5.29 -14.24 -13.11
CA GLU A 71 6.19 -15.13 -13.84
C GLU A 71 7.17 -15.79 -12.87
N GLU A 72 7.26 -17.13 -12.91
CA GLU A 72 8.20 -17.91 -12.09
C GLU A 72 9.52 -18.09 -12.84
N LEU A 73 10.64 -17.78 -12.18
CA LEU A 73 11.99 -17.84 -12.75
C LEU A 73 12.92 -18.58 -11.79
N GLU A 74 13.93 -19.29 -12.32
CA GLU A 74 14.93 -19.98 -11.50
C GLU A 74 15.85 -19.02 -10.74
N ASN A 75 16.16 -17.85 -11.32
CA ASN A 75 17.04 -16.83 -10.73
C ASN A 75 16.59 -15.42 -11.13
N LEU A 76 16.87 -14.45 -10.26
CA LEU A 76 16.68 -13.01 -10.51
C LEU A 76 18.02 -12.33 -10.81
N ASP A 77 17.99 -11.21 -11.53
CA ASP A 77 19.19 -10.42 -11.84
C ASP A 77 19.84 -9.83 -10.58
N GLU A 78 21.18 -9.70 -10.60
CA GLU A 78 21.92 -9.08 -9.50
C GLU A 78 21.69 -7.57 -9.44
N THR A 79 21.56 -7.03 -8.22
CA THR A 79 21.47 -5.57 -7.99
C THR A 79 22.54 -5.12 -7.02
N ASN A 80 22.97 -3.85 -7.10
CA ASN A 80 23.92 -3.27 -6.14
C ASN A 80 23.45 -3.35 -4.67
N ARG A 81 22.14 -3.48 -4.43
CA ARG A 81 21.56 -3.70 -3.08
C ARG A 81 21.69 -5.16 -2.63
N GLY A 82 21.60 -6.11 -3.56
CA GLY A 82 21.63 -7.54 -3.27
C GLY A 82 20.64 -7.93 -2.17
N ALA A 83 21.09 -8.76 -1.22
CA ALA A 83 20.32 -9.17 -0.04
C ALA A 83 20.27 -8.11 1.10
N GLY A 84 20.71 -6.87 0.86
CA GLY A 84 20.76 -5.81 1.85
C GLY A 84 19.39 -5.23 2.23
N GLY A 85 18.99 -5.41 3.50
CA GLY A 85 17.78 -4.85 4.10
C GLY A 85 17.99 -4.45 5.57
N PHE A 86 16.92 -4.07 6.29
CA PHE A 86 16.92 -3.86 7.74
C PHE A 86 18.01 -2.93 8.31
N GLY A 87 18.23 -1.78 7.66
CA GLY A 87 19.26 -0.83 8.13
C GLY A 87 20.68 -1.18 7.69
N SER A 88 20.84 -1.98 6.63
CA SER A 88 22.14 -2.31 6.01
C SER A 88 22.97 -1.10 5.59
N THR A 89 22.37 0.09 5.48
CA THR A 89 23.04 1.35 5.15
C THR A 89 23.58 2.10 6.38
N GLY A 90 23.43 1.55 7.58
CA GLY A 90 23.92 2.14 8.83
C GLY A 90 22.99 3.21 9.41
N SER A 91 23.30 3.61 10.64
CA SER A 91 22.64 4.69 11.39
C SER A 91 23.74 5.64 11.85
N ASN A 92 23.70 6.89 11.39
CA ASN A 92 24.59 7.96 11.85
C ASN A 92 24.12 8.52 13.19
#